data_AF-A0A542MCP9-F1
#
_entry.id   AF-A0A542MCP9-F1
#
_cell.length_a   1.000
_cell.length_b   1.000
_cell.length_c   1.000
_cell.angle_alpha   90.00
_cell.angle_beta   90.00
_cell.angle_gamma   90.00
#
_symmetry.space_group_name_H-M   'P 1'
#
loop_
_entity.id
_entity.type
_entity.pdbx_description
1 polymer ?
#
loop_
_entity_poly.entity_id
_entity_poly.type
_entity_poly.pdbx_seq_one_letter_code
_entity_poly.pdbx_strand_id
1 'polypeptide(L)'
;MKPLRSQAVEIGARWRPNGAFLRAPASGKNSPVADTAWKAEPSMPVQMPLIPPERLAQAGKILFIAHLALGDFTYLQSCFRALAAAYPQLEIHLWVDERRRTANAAEWPHLRKYALYDWLAECPFIARVYNETYSPALFAQSLAAAQREDYPLVVSLAVLERHKYATLARKISRRGFVVGQKKRVRPYDVMKYLIYRKLDASIPAYTAASHRDQHISDIYAGWFTQLFGMDIPARARFPVLDIGAHWMRYAHEQFVAWGFRQAQGQGPGQGARPPARVVFLNAFSKCAERSWPLERIIGLIRTMRCDPAWGDSGFVVNVVPEELARARALFDAEGLAHTHLFSAEDNFFQLPAILSLCDLVISVETAVMHLANAVHVPVIALMRQKNPEWAPIDKDNSIVITAAGRDDWVDRIGVQDVMAVLAQPVADHA
;
A
#
# COMPACT_ATOMS: atom_id res chain seq x y z
N MET A 1 -33.21 18.86 -3.18
CA MET A 1 -31.80 18.55 -2.86
C MET A 1 -31.73 17.19 -2.18
N LYS A 2 -31.18 16.18 -2.86
CA LYS A 2 -30.94 14.82 -2.37
C LYS A 2 -29.44 14.55 -2.53
N PRO A 3 -28.75 13.93 -1.57
CA PRO A 3 -27.32 13.67 -1.69
C PRO A 3 -27.06 12.58 -2.74
N LEU A 4 -26.04 12.81 -3.57
CA LEU A 4 -25.52 11.88 -4.57
C LEU A 4 -24.95 10.64 -3.85
N ARG A 5 -25.57 9.49 -4.09
CA ARG A 5 -25.05 8.17 -3.67
C ARG A 5 -23.73 7.90 -4.38
N SER A 6 -22.65 7.77 -3.63
CA SER A 6 -21.42 7.15 -4.11
C SER A 6 -21.71 5.69 -4.48
N GLN A 7 -21.41 5.30 -5.71
CA GLN A 7 -21.49 3.90 -6.13
C GLN A 7 -20.28 3.15 -5.60
N ALA A 8 -20.42 2.56 -4.42
CA ALA A 8 -19.60 1.44 -3.99
C ALA A 8 -19.91 0.25 -4.91
N VAL A 9 -18.90 -0.22 -5.66
CA VAL A 9 -19.05 -1.42 -6.49
C VAL A 9 -18.98 -2.63 -5.57
N GLU A 10 -20.15 -3.18 -5.26
CA GLU A 10 -20.36 -4.46 -4.57
C GLU A 10 -19.60 -5.59 -5.27
N ILE A 11 -18.75 -6.30 -4.52
CA ILE A 11 -18.29 -7.64 -4.87
C ILE A 11 -18.96 -8.60 -3.88
N GLY A 12 -20.24 -8.91 -4.13
CA GLY A 12 -21.02 -9.87 -3.34
C GLY A 12 -21.44 -11.04 -4.22
N ALA A 13 -20.68 -12.14 -4.19
CA ALA A 13 -21.16 -13.42 -4.71
C ALA A 13 -22.15 -14.00 -3.69
N ARG A 14 -23.44 -13.99 -4.05
CA ARG A 14 -24.50 -14.67 -3.29
C ARG A 14 -24.23 -16.17 -3.28
N TRP A 15 -24.03 -16.75 -2.10
CA TRP A 15 -24.11 -18.19 -1.89
C TRP A 15 -25.16 -18.45 -0.81
N ARG A 16 -26.11 -19.35 -1.10
CA ARG A 16 -27.09 -19.82 -0.10
C ARG A 16 -26.56 -21.12 0.52
N PRO A 17 -26.71 -21.31 1.83
CA PRO A 17 -26.15 -22.44 2.56
C PRO A 17 -27.07 -23.65 2.49
N ASN A 18 -26.49 -24.85 2.50
CA ASN A 18 -27.15 -26.06 2.99
C ASN A 18 -26.11 -26.95 3.67
N GLY A 19 -26.43 -27.41 4.88
CA GLY A 19 -25.83 -28.60 5.50
C GLY A 19 -25.08 -28.35 6.80
N ALA A 20 -25.71 -28.72 7.91
CA ALA A 20 -25.24 -28.56 9.28
C ALA A 20 -24.13 -29.58 9.69
N PHE A 21 -23.13 -29.06 10.40
CA PHE A 21 -22.53 -29.48 11.68
C PHE A 21 -22.37 -30.96 12.12
N LEU A 22 -21.14 -31.19 12.64
CA LEU A 22 -20.69 -31.97 13.82
C LEU A 22 -20.52 -33.50 13.76
N ARG A 23 -19.27 -33.98 13.91
CA ARG A 23 -18.74 -34.54 15.19
C ARG A 23 -17.25 -34.94 15.10
N ALA A 24 -16.63 -34.99 16.28
CA ALA A 24 -15.21 -35.20 16.57
C ALA A 24 -14.85 -36.71 16.78
N PRO A 25 -13.73 -37.08 17.44
CA PRO A 25 -12.60 -37.81 16.84
C PRO A 25 -12.47 -39.29 17.31
N ALA A 26 -11.75 -40.15 16.59
CA ALA A 26 -11.15 -41.37 17.17
C ALA A 26 -10.09 -42.08 16.29
N SER A 27 -8.99 -42.43 16.98
CA SER A 27 -8.21 -43.68 16.94
C SER A 27 -7.47 -44.14 15.66
N GLY A 28 -6.15 -43.94 15.70
CA GLY A 28 -5.08 -44.95 15.62
C GLY A 28 -5.24 -46.22 14.77
N LYS A 29 -4.25 -46.45 13.89
CA LYS A 29 -3.65 -47.76 13.61
C LYS A 29 -2.26 -47.62 12.97
N ASN A 30 -1.38 -48.52 13.39
CA ASN A 30 0.06 -48.61 13.12
C ASN A 30 0.44 -49.16 11.73
N SER A 31 1.62 -48.71 11.29
CA SER A 31 2.67 -49.41 10.50
C SER A 31 2.53 -49.55 8.97
N PRO A 32 3.64 -49.73 8.21
CA PRO A 32 5.08 -49.69 8.57
C PRO A 32 5.93 -48.71 7.72
N VAL A 33 7.14 -48.48 8.24
CA VAL A 33 8.28 -47.81 7.61
C VAL A 33 8.67 -48.52 6.30
N ALA A 34 8.83 -47.76 5.22
CA ALA A 34 9.51 -48.19 4.01
C ALA A 34 10.49 -47.10 3.56
N ASP A 35 11.77 -47.47 3.52
CA ASP A 35 12.86 -46.76 2.85
C ASP A 35 12.48 -46.44 1.41
N THR A 36 12.49 -45.15 1.05
CA THR A 36 12.62 -44.75 -0.34
C THR A 36 13.62 -43.61 -0.47
N ALA A 37 14.75 -43.97 -1.08
CA ALA A 37 15.79 -43.15 -1.67
C ALA A 37 15.37 -41.73 -2.06
N TRP A 38 16.23 -40.77 -1.71
CA TRP A 38 16.22 -39.40 -2.20
C TRP A 38 16.22 -39.39 -3.73
N LYS A 39 15.03 -39.29 -4.33
CA LYS A 39 14.89 -38.79 -5.69
C LYS A 39 14.98 -37.28 -5.60
N ALA A 40 16.07 -36.73 -6.14
CA ALA A 40 16.18 -35.30 -6.42
C ALA A 40 14.88 -34.84 -7.08
N GLU A 41 14.25 -33.82 -6.50
CA GLU A 41 13.08 -33.19 -7.07
C GLU A 41 13.39 -32.79 -8.52
N PRO A 42 12.45 -33.00 -9.46
CA PRO A 42 12.65 -32.54 -10.82
C PRO A 42 12.82 -31.02 -10.80
N SER A 43 13.99 -30.55 -11.22
CA SER A 43 14.28 -29.14 -11.43
C SER A 43 13.11 -28.51 -12.19
N MET A 44 12.40 -27.57 -11.54
CA MET A 44 11.31 -26.81 -12.15
C MET A 44 11.82 -26.23 -13.48
N PRO A 45 11.06 -26.36 -14.58
CA PRO A 45 11.51 -25.84 -15.87
C PRO A 45 11.83 -24.35 -15.74
N VAL A 46 13.03 -23.95 -16.17
CA VAL A 46 13.45 -22.55 -16.18
C VAL A 46 12.42 -21.77 -16.99
N GLN A 47 11.55 -21.05 -16.29
CA GLN A 47 10.47 -20.31 -16.92
C GLN A 47 11.10 -19.12 -17.67
N MET A 48 11.10 -19.18 -19.00
CA MET A 48 11.63 -18.10 -19.81
C MET A 48 10.91 -16.79 -19.50
N PRO A 49 11.63 -15.66 -19.37
CA PRO A 49 11.02 -14.37 -19.12
C PRO A 49 10.11 -13.97 -20.30
N LEU A 50 9.02 -13.28 -19.99
CA LEU A 50 8.04 -12.80 -20.97
C LEU A 50 8.65 -11.74 -21.90
N ILE A 51 9.59 -10.93 -21.38
CA ILE A 51 10.38 -10.01 -22.19
C ILE A 51 11.68 -10.73 -22.53
N PRO A 52 11.95 -10.97 -23.82
CA PRO A 52 13.19 -11.65 -24.22
C PRO A 52 14.44 -10.86 -23.77
N PRO A 53 15.46 -11.51 -23.18
CA PRO A 53 16.64 -10.82 -22.65
C PRO A 53 17.36 -9.96 -23.69
N GLU A 54 17.42 -10.41 -24.94
CA GLU A 54 18.02 -9.66 -26.05
C GLU A 54 17.28 -8.35 -26.33
N ARG A 55 15.95 -8.34 -26.19
CA ARG A 55 15.15 -7.11 -26.34
C ARG A 55 15.35 -6.18 -25.17
N LEU A 56 15.41 -6.71 -23.95
CA LEU A 56 15.64 -5.93 -22.75
C LEU A 56 17.00 -5.22 -22.80
N ALA A 57 18.06 -5.92 -23.24
CA ALA A 57 19.39 -5.36 -23.38
C ALA A 57 19.46 -4.21 -24.39
N GLN A 58 18.63 -4.24 -25.44
CA GLN A 58 18.60 -3.24 -26.52
C GLN A 58 17.59 -2.10 -26.30
N ALA A 59 16.68 -2.23 -25.33
CA ALA A 59 15.55 -1.32 -25.20
C ALA A 59 15.99 0.12 -24.88
N GLY A 60 17.01 0.33 -24.05
CA GLY A 60 17.44 1.65 -23.57
C GLY A 60 16.40 2.39 -22.70
N LYS A 61 15.10 2.16 -22.92
CA LYS A 61 13.98 2.69 -22.12
C LYS A 61 12.79 1.74 -22.06
N ILE A 62 12.05 1.82 -20.96
CA ILE A 62 10.82 1.06 -20.72
C ILE A 62 9.74 1.96 -20.12
N LEU A 63 8.50 1.82 -20.57
CA LEU A 63 7.36 2.49 -19.95
C LEU A 63 6.52 1.48 -19.15
N PHE A 64 6.31 1.75 -17.86
CA PHE A 64 5.32 1.06 -17.06
C PHE A 64 4.01 1.84 -17.01
N ILE A 65 2.87 1.16 -17.17
CA ILE A 65 1.53 1.74 -17.01
C ILE A 65 0.88 1.12 -15.79
N ALA A 66 0.52 1.95 -14.81
CA ALA A 66 -0.12 1.50 -13.58
C ALA A 66 -1.15 2.52 -13.07
N HIS A 67 -2.14 2.04 -12.32
CA HIS A 67 -2.91 2.85 -11.38
C HIS A 67 -2.33 2.56 -10.00
N LEU A 68 -1.65 3.54 -9.43
CA LEU A 68 -0.94 3.36 -8.17
C LEU A 68 -1.69 4.07 -7.05
N ALA A 69 -2.17 3.30 -6.07
CA ALA A 69 -2.38 3.83 -4.75
C ALA A 69 -1.02 4.00 -4.05
N LEU A 70 -1.02 4.81 -2.99
CA LEU A 70 0.18 5.01 -2.17
C LEU A 70 0.71 3.68 -1.60
N GLY A 71 -0.19 2.82 -1.10
CA GLY A 71 0.17 1.48 -0.60
C GLY A 71 0.69 0.52 -1.68
N ASP A 72 0.17 0.59 -2.92
CA ASP A 72 0.73 -0.21 -4.03
C ASP A 72 2.19 0.19 -4.27
N PHE A 73 2.46 1.49 -4.35
CA PHE A 73 3.79 1.98 -4.65
C PHE A 73 4.79 1.68 -3.53
N THR A 74 4.35 1.66 -2.25
CA THR A 74 5.20 1.29 -1.11
C THR A 74 5.97 -0.01 -1.31
N TYR A 75 5.34 -1.03 -1.90
CA TYR A 75 6.00 -2.31 -2.17
C TYR A 75 6.51 -2.43 -3.62
N LEU A 76 5.80 -1.84 -4.59
CA LEU A 76 6.18 -1.94 -5.99
C LEU A 76 7.48 -1.19 -6.29
N GLN A 77 7.79 -0.12 -5.56
CA GLN A 77 9.04 0.62 -5.71
C GLN A 77 10.28 -0.28 -5.55
N SER A 78 10.24 -1.28 -4.66
CA SER A 78 11.40 -2.14 -4.40
C SER A 78 11.71 -3.00 -5.63
N CYS A 79 10.68 -3.34 -6.40
CA CYS A 79 10.84 -4.02 -7.68
C CYS A 79 11.42 -3.09 -8.76
N PHE A 80 10.98 -1.83 -8.83
CA PHE A 80 11.58 -0.84 -9.73
C PHE A 80 13.03 -0.54 -9.40
N ARG A 81 13.37 -0.40 -8.11
CA ARG A 81 14.74 -0.25 -7.62
C ARG A 81 15.62 -1.43 -8.02
N ALA A 82 15.12 -2.65 -7.81
CA ALA A 82 15.83 -3.86 -8.23
C ALA A 82 16.06 -3.88 -9.75
N LEU A 83 15.07 -3.50 -10.54
CA LEU A 83 15.17 -3.43 -12.00
C LEU A 83 16.22 -2.41 -12.44
N ALA A 84 16.20 -1.20 -11.88
CA ALA A 84 17.17 -0.15 -12.19
C ALA A 84 18.60 -0.56 -11.78
N ALA A 85 18.77 -1.25 -10.65
CA ALA A 85 20.07 -1.77 -10.23
C ALA A 85 20.58 -2.89 -11.16
N ALA A 86 19.69 -3.77 -11.63
CA ALA A 86 20.05 -4.86 -12.53
C ALA A 86 20.32 -4.40 -13.97
N TYR A 87 19.68 -3.31 -14.42
CA TYR A 87 19.82 -2.74 -15.75
C TYR A 87 20.03 -1.22 -15.69
N PRO A 88 21.23 -0.74 -15.27
CA PRO A 88 21.49 0.70 -15.09
C PRO A 88 21.35 1.53 -16.38
N GLN A 89 21.48 0.90 -17.54
CA GLN A 89 21.30 1.51 -18.86
C GLN A 89 19.82 1.69 -19.26
N LEU A 90 18.89 1.10 -18.51
CA LEU A 90 17.47 1.10 -18.85
C LEU A 90 16.77 2.27 -18.17
N GLU A 91 16.34 3.26 -18.94
CA GLU A 91 15.52 4.36 -18.42
C GLU A 91 14.10 3.87 -18.10
N ILE A 92 13.71 3.98 -16.82
CA ILE A 92 12.37 3.59 -16.37
C ILE A 92 11.46 4.82 -16.41
N HIS A 93 10.46 4.79 -17.28
CA HIS A 93 9.38 5.76 -17.32
C HIS A 93 8.11 5.16 -16.72
N LEU A 94 7.30 5.98 -16.07
CA LEU A 94 6.08 5.57 -15.40
C LEU A 94 4.88 6.40 -15.84
N TRP A 95 3.84 5.73 -16.31
CA TRP A 95 2.53 6.30 -16.56
C TRP A 95 1.61 6.00 -15.39
N VAL A 96 1.24 7.05 -14.64
CA VAL A 96 0.28 6.97 -13.53
C VAL A 96 -1.08 7.43 -14.02
N ASP A 97 -2.00 6.48 -14.21
CA ASP A 97 -3.32 6.78 -14.76
C ASP A 97 -4.32 7.21 -13.67
N GLU A 98 -4.85 8.44 -13.78
CA GLU A 98 -5.93 8.94 -12.94
C GLU A 98 -7.28 8.43 -13.47
N ARG A 99 -7.81 7.40 -12.80
CA ARG A 99 -9.07 6.75 -13.18
C ARG A 99 -10.30 7.64 -12.98
N ARG A 100 -10.19 8.68 -12.15
CA ARG A 100 -11.25 9.68 -11.93
C ARG A 100 -11.21 10.80 -12.97
N ARG A 101 -10.44 10.66 -14.05
CA ARG A 101 -10.33 11.65 -15.12
C ARG A 101 -11.71 12.18 -15.52
N THR A 102 -11.84 13.51 -15.53
CA THR A 102 -13.11 14.20 -15.76
C THR A 102 -12.92 15.45 -16.63
N ALA A 103 -13.95 15.80 -17.41
CA ALA A 103 -14.01 17.06 -18.13
C ALA A 103 -14.38 18.25 -17.22
N ASN A 104 -14.80 17.98 -15.98
CA ASN A 104 -15.17 19.01 -15.02
C ASN A 104 -13.93 19.70 -14.44
N ALA A 105 -13.69 20.96 -14.83
CA ALA A 105 -12.54 21.74 -14.41
C ALA A 105 -12.49 22.00 -12.89
N ALA A 106 -13.64 22.01 -12.21
CA ALA A 106 -13.70 22.23 -10.76
C ALA A 106 -13.05 21.09 -9.94
N GLU A 107 -12.95 19.89 -10.50
CA GLU A 107 -12.33 18.73 -9.82
C GLU A 107 -10.81 18.65 -10.03
N TRP A 108 -10.28 19.35 -11.04
CA TRP A 108 -8.87 19.24 -11.42
C TRP A 108 -7.87 19.65 -10.32
N PRO A 109 -8.10 20.69 -9.49
CA PRO A 109 -7.18 21.01 -8.41
C PRO A 109 -6.95 19.84 -7.44
N HIS A 110 -8.02 19.11 -7.09
CA HIS A 110 -7.93 17.94 -6.23
C HIS A 110 -7.28 16.74 -6.93
N LEU A 111 -7.53 16.53 -8.23
CA LEU A 111 -6.92 15.42 -8.98
C LEU A 111 -5.44 15.67 -9.31
N ARG A 112 -5.03 16.94 -9.44
CA ARG A 112 -3.64 17.33 -9.66
C ARG A 112 -2.79 17.12 -8.41
N LYS A 113 -3.35 17.41 -7.23
CA LYS A 113 -2.65 17.24 -5.95
C LYS A 113 -2.82 15.81 -5.46
N TYR A 114 -1.83 14.97 -5.71
CA TYR A 114 -1.80 13.60 -5.22
C TYR A 114 -0.46 13.30 -4.56
N ALA A 115 -0.49 12.89 -3.29
CA ALA A 115 0.70 12.62 -2.48
C ALA A 115 1.69 11.63 -3.13
N LEU A 116 1.20 10.71 -3.97
CA LEU A 116 2.10 9.82 -4.71
C LEU A 116 3.05 10.58 -5.66
N TYR A 117 2.63 11.70 -6.23
CA TYR A 117 3.45 12.46 -7.17
C TYR A 117 4.65 13.12 -6.49
N ASP A 118 4.49 13.58 -5.25
CA ASP A 118 5.60 14.09 -4.44
C ASP A 118 6.66 13.00 -4.22
N TRP A 119 6.23 11.78 -3.89
CA TRP A 119 7.14 10.66 -3.71
C TRP A 119 7.84 10.25 -5.01
N LEU A 120 7.08 10.14 -6.10
CA LEU A 120 7.62 9.75 -7.40
C LEU A 120 8.65 10.77 -7.93
N ALA A 121 8.49 12.06 -7.62
CA ALA A 121 9.44 13.10 -8.01
C ALA A 121 10.81 12.93 -7.33
N GLU A 122 10.87 12.32 -6.15
CA GLU A 122 12.10 12.07 -5.39
C GLU A 122 12.71 10.68 -5.69
N CYS A 123 12.13 9.89 -6.60
CA CYS A 123 12.65 8.56 -6.95
C CYS A 123 13.73 8.65 -8.04
N PRO A 124 15.03 8.46 -7.73
CA PRO A 124 16.12 8.65 -8.72
C PRO A 124 16.14 7.58 -9.81
N PHE A 125 15.51 6.44 -9.58
CA PHE A 125 15.41 5.32 -10.53
C PHE A 125 14.25 5.47 -11.52
N ILE A 126 13.44 6.54 -11.44
CA ILE A 126 12.37 6.82 -12.38
C ILE A 126 12.73 8.07 -13.16
N ALA A 127 13.15 7.91 -14.42
CA ALA A 127 13.60 9.03 -15.25
C ALA A 127 12.44 9.94 -15.68
N ARG A 128 11.21 9.43 -15.75
CA ARG A 128 10.03 10.23 -16.13
C ARG A 128 8.73 9.70 -15.56
N VAL A 129 7.84 10.62 -15.18
CA VAL A 129 6.49 10.31 -14.72
C VAL A 129 5.46 11.07 -15.57
N TYR A 130 4.47 10.36 -16.11
CA TYR A 130 3.26 10.95 -16.69
C TYR A 130 2.17 10.96 -15.61
N ASN A 131 1.96 12.12 -14.99
CA ASN A 131 0.99 12.35 -13.91
C ASN A 131 -0.17 13.30 -14.32
N GLU A 132 -0.10 13.93 -15.50
CA GLU A 132 -1.15 14.81 -16.03
C GLU A 132 -2.21 14.04 -16.82
N THR A 133 -2.79 13.01 -16.19
CA THR A 133 -3.76 12.10 -16.84
C THR A 133 -5.21 12.34 -16.40
N TYR A 134 -5.45 13.37 -15.60
CA TYR A 134 -6.72 13.67 -14.91
C TYR A 134 -7.72 14.51 -15.71
N SER A 135 -7.32 15.16 -16.81
CA SER A 135 -8.23 15.83 -17.75
C SER A 135 -8.14 15.20 -19.14
N PRO A 136 -9.21 15.24 -19.97
CA PRO A 136 -9.16 14.70 -21.33
C PRO A 136 -8.07 15.35 -22.20
N ALA A 137 -7.88 16.66 -22.08
CA ALA A 137 -6.89 17.40 -22.84
C ALA A 137 -5.45 17.03 -22.41
N LEU A 138 -5.17 17.04 -21.10
CA LEU A 138 -3.85 16.71 -20.57
C LEU A 138 -3.51 15.23 -20.80
N PHE A 139 -4.50 14.33 -20.70
CA PHE A 139 -4.32 12.93 -21.06
C PHE A 139 -3.93 12.77 -22.54
N ALA A 140 -4.58 13.50 -23.45
CA ALA A 140 -4.23 13.47 -24.87
C ALA A 140 -2.82 14.01 -25.13
N GLN A 141 -2.41 15.07 -24.42
CA GLN A 141 -1.06 15.63 -24.48
C GLN A 141 -0.02 14.65 -23.95
N SER A 142 -0.26 14.06 -22.77
CA SER A 142 0.59 13.01 -22.19
C SER A 142 0.74 11.82 -23.11
N LEU A 143 -0.36 11.41 -23.77
CA LEU A 143 -0.35 10.32 -24.73
C LEU A 143 0.49 10.66 -25.96
N ALA A 144 0.32 11.85 -26.52
CA ALA A 144 1.12 12.30 -27.66
C ALA A 144 2.61 12.42 -27.29
N ALA A 145 2.93 12.89 -26.09
CA ALA A 145 4.28 12.91 -25.57
C ALA A 145 4.87 11.49 -25.44
N ALA A 146 4.13 10.56 -24.84
CA ALA A 146 4.55 9.16 -24.71
C ALA A 146 4.72 8.45 -26.07
N GLN A 147 3.90 8.80 -27.07
CA GLN A 147 4.05 8.28 -28.42
C GLN A 147 5.33 8.77 -29.12
N ARG A 148 5.74 10.02 -28.85
CA ARG A 148 6.97 10.60 -29.40
C ARG A 148 8.24 9.97 -28.82
N GLU A 149 8.15 9.39 -27.63
CA GLU A 149 9.26 8.65 -27.02
C GLU A 149 9.57 7.32 -27.72
N ASP A 150 8.68 6.81 -28.59
CA ASP A 150 8.86 5.55 -29.33
C ASP A 150 9.39 4.40 -28.47
N TYR A 151 8.68 4.11 -27.37
CA TYR A 151 9.10 3.09 -26.40
C TYR A 151 9.28 1.71 -27.05
N PRO A 152 10.48 1.11 -26.97
CA PRO A 152 10.69 -0.26 -27.44
C PRO A 152 10.06 -1.29 -26.51
N LEU A 153 9.86 -0.97 -25.23
CA LEU A 153 9.17 -1.79 -24.25
C LEU A 153 8.06 -0.99 -23.54
N VAL A 154 6.86 -1.57 -23.48
CA VAL A 154 5.76 -1.05 -22.65
C VAL A 154 5.15 -2.17 -21.83
N VAL A 155 5.06 -1.99 -20.51
CA VAL A 155 4.51 -2.97 -19.58
C VAL A 155 3.33 -2.38 -18.83
N SER A 156 2.15 -2.97 -18.99
CA SER A 156 0.96 -2.62 -18.22
C SER A 156 0.79 -3.53 -17.00
N LEU A 157 1.00 -2.95 -15.82
CA LEU A 157 0.78 -3.59 -14.51
C LEU A 157 -0.65 -3.34 -13.99
N ALA A 158 -1.52 -2.72 -14.80
CA ALA A 158 -2.87 -2.37 -14.40
C ALA A 158 -3.74 -3.62 -14.11
N VAL A 159 -4.21 -3.75 -12.87
CA VAL A 159 -5.09 -4.85 -12.42
C VAL A 159 -6.58 -4.56 -12.64
N LEU A 160 -7.00 -3.31 -12.77
CA LEU A 160 -8.36 -2.91 -13.13
C LEU A 160 -8.47 -2.68 -14.64
N GLU A 161 -9.63 -3.00 -15.23
CA GLU A 161 -9.97 -2.72 -16.63
C GLU A 161 -8.88 -3.10 -17.66
N ARG A 162 -8.14 -4.19 -17.40
CA ARG A 162 -7.00 -4.70 -18.18
C ARG A 162 -7.04 -4.50 -19.71
N HIS A 163 -8.19 -4.77 -20.31
CA HIS A 163 -8.43 -4.58 -21.76
C HIS A 163 -8.24 -3.12 -22.22
N LYS A 164 -8.65 -2.11 -21.43
CA LYS A 164 -8.42 -0.70 -21.74
C LYS A 164 -6.92 -0.39 -21.74
N TYR A 165 -6.19 -0.89 -20.74
CA TYR A 165 -4.76 -0.66 -20.63
C TYR A 165 -3.94 -1.44 -21.67
N ALA A 166 -4.40 -2.62 -22.11
CA ALA A 166 -3.81 -3.31 -23.26
C ALA A 166 -3.93 -2.47 -24.54
N THR A 167 -5.06 -1.78 -24.74
CA THR A 167 -5.24 -0.85 -25.86
C THR A 167 -4.38 0.41 -25.69
N LEU A 168 -4.30 0.98 -24.49
CA LEU A 168 -3.45 2.14 -24.21
C LEU A 168 -1.98 1.84 -24.47
N ALA A 169 -1.48 0.72 -23.96
CA ALA A 169 -0.08 0.31 -24.11
C ALA A 169 0.32 0.18 -25.59
N ARG A 170 -0.52 -0.48 -26.41
CA ARG A 170 -0.32 -0.56 -27.86
C ARG A 170 -0.50 0.77 -28.59
N LYS A 171 -1.35 1.67 -28.05
CA LYS A 171 -1.51 3.02 -28.61
C LYS A 171 -0.27 3.87 -28.37
N ILE A 172 0.37 3.73 -27.21
CA ILE A 172 1.63 4.41 -26.86
C ILE A 172 2.77 3.85 -27.72
N SER A 173 2.97 2.53 -27.70
CA SER A 173 4.01 1.88 -28.51
C SER A 173 3.42 1.06 -29.65
N ARG A 174 3.44 1.63 -30.85
CA ARG A 174 2.87 1.00 -32.05
C ARG A 174 3.74 -0.15 -32.56
N ARG A 175 5.05 -0.08 -32.36
CA ARG A 175 6.04 -1.03 -32.91
C ARG A 175 6.86 -1.76 -31.84
N GLY A 176 6.90 -1.25 -30.61
CA GLY A 176 7.63 -1.89 -29.51
C GLY A 176 6.91 -3.13 -28.99
N PHE A 177 7.59 -3.82 -28.07
CA PHE A 177 7.11 -5.00 -27.39
C PHE A 177 6.22 -4.60 -26.21
N VAL A 178 4.97 -5.06 -26.23
CA VAL A 178 3.94 -4.67 -25.27
C VAL A 178 3.51 -5.86 -24.45
N VAL A 179 3.71 -5.76 -23.13
CA VAL A 179 3.25 -6.74 -22.15
C VAL A 179 2.13 -6.13 -21.31
N GLY A 180 1.13 -6.94 -20.94
CA GLY A 180 0.08 -6.47 -20.05
C GLY A 180 -0.60 -7.61 -19.30
N GLN A 181 -1.35 -7.26 -18.25
CA GLN A 181 -2.13 -8.26 -17.55
C GLN A 181 -3.31 -8.77 -18.38
N LYS A 182 -3.57 -10.08 -18.32
CA LYS A 182 -4.70 -10.72 -19.01
C LYS A 182 -5.51 -11.58 -18.04
N LYS A 183 -6.83 -11.39 -18.06
CA LYS A 183 -7.80 -12.30 -17.40
C LYS A 183 -8.32 -13.32 -18.40
N ARG A 184 -8.77 -14.48 -17.90
CA ARG A 184 -9.51 -15.46 -18.70
C ARG A 184 -10.71 -14.77 -19.35
N VAL A 185 -10.77 -14.82 -20.67
CA VAL A 185 -11.85 -14.25 -21.47
C VAL A 185 -12.89 -15.33 -21.70
N ARG A 186 -14.16 -14.98 -21.61
CA ARG A 186 -15.24 -15.93 -21.90
C ARG A 186 -15.26 -16.20 -23.41
N PRO A 187 -15.51 -17.43 -23.90
CA PRO A 187 -15.42 -17.77 -25.32
C PRO A 187 -16.20 -16.84 -26.26
N TYR A 188 -17.33 -16.31 -25.80
CA TYR A 188 -18.20 -15.42 -26.57
C TYR A 188 -17.78 -13.93 -26.56
N ASP A 189 -16.79 -13.52 -25.78
CA ASP A 189 -16.33 -12.13 -25.72
C ASP A 189 -15.22 -11.88 -26.75
N VAL A 190 -15.60 -11.95 -28.03
CA VAL A 190 -14.71 -11.82 -29.20
C VAL A 190 -13.96 -10.48 -29.17
N MET A 191 -14.64 -9.41 -28.75
CA MET A 191 -14.02 -8.08 -28.66
C MET A 191 -12.85 -8.05 -27.68
N LYS A 192 -12.99 -8.67 -26.49
CA LYS A 192 -11.85 -8.74 -25.54
C LYS A 192 -10.73 -9.63 -26.06
N TYR A 193 -11.02 -10.70 -26.78
CA TYR A 193 -9.99 -11.50 -27.43
C TYR A 193 -9.16 -10.65 -28.42
N LEU A 194 -9.82 -9.90 -29.30
CA LEU A 194 -9.16 -9.00 -30.25
C LEU A 194 -8.33 -7.92 -29.54
N ILE A 195 -8.83 -7.39 -28.42
CA ILE A 195 -8.09 -6.40 -27.63
C ILE A 195 -6.81 -7.01 -27.04
N TYR A 196 -6.87 -8.21 -26.45
CA TYR A 196 -5.67 -8.83 -25.87
C TYR A 196 -4.67 -9.33 -26.91
N ARG A 197 -5.07 -9.54 -28.17
CA ARG A 197 -4.13 -9.80 -29.29
C ARG A 197 -3.21 -8.60 -29.59
N LYS A 198 -3.48 -7.43 -29.01
CA LYS A 198 -2.58 -6.27 -29.10
C LYS A 198 -1.35 -6.40 -28.21
N LEU A 199 -1.35 -7.34 -27.26
CA LEU A 199 -0.20 -7.64 -26.40
C LEU A 199 0.69 -8.68 -27.08
N ASP A 200 2.00 -8.51 -27.00
CA ASP A 200 2.98 -9.49 -27.47
C ASP A 200 3.19 -10.60 -26.44
N ALA A 201 3.07 -10.26 -25.16
CA ALA A 201 3.06 -11.22 -24.04
C ALA A 201 2.05 -10.79 -22.96
N SER A 202 1.68 -11.70 -22.07
CA SER A 202 0.74 -11.37 -21.00
C SER A 202 1.05 -11.99 -19.66
N ILE A 203 0.96 -11.17 -18.61
CA ILE A 203 1.02 -11.63 -17.22
C ILE A 203 -0.38 -12.19 -16.86
N PRO A 204 -0.47 -13.41 -16.31
CA PRO A 204 -1.73 -13.94 -15.81
C PRO A 204 -2.26 -13.05 -14.68
N ALA A 205 -3.57 -12.83 -14.65
CA ALA A 205 -4.18 -12.09 -13.57
C ALA A 205 -4.05 -12.84 -12.24
N TYR A 206 -3.45 -12.18 -11.25
CA TYR A 206 -3.46 -12.66 -9.87
C TYR A 206 -4.89 -12.76 -9.33
N THR A 207 -5.11 -13.79 -8.52
CA THR A 207 -6.31 -13.97 -7.71
C THR A 207 -5.91 -14.35 -6.29
N ALA A 208 -6.36 -13.59 -5.28
CA ALA A 208 -6.06 -13.85 -3.87
C ALA A 208 -6.40 -15.28 -3.42
N ALA A 209 -7.45 -15.86 -3.98
CA ALA A 209 -7.84 -17.25 -3.71
C ALA A 209 -6.76 -18.28 -4.10
N SER A 210 -5.90 -17.97 -5.06
CA SER A 210 -4.84 -18.86 -5.58
C SER A 210 -3.48 -18.65 -4.88
N HIS A 211 -3.40 -17.69 -3.96
CA HIS A 211 -2.16 -17.21 -3.36
C HIS A 211 -2.40 -16.79 -1.91
N ARG A 212 -3.12 -17.63 -1.15
CA ARG A 212 -3.64 -17.26 0.19
C ARG A 212 -2.55 -16.87 1.19
N ASP A 213 -1.33 -17.38 1.01
CA ASP A 213 -0.23 -17.20 1.93
C ASP A 213 0.82 -16.19 1.42
N GLN A 214 0.57 -15.55 0.27
CA GLN A 214 1.49 -14.58 -0.31
C GLN A 214 1.14 -13.17 0.14
N HIS A 215 2.18 -12.42 0.49
CA HIS A 215 2.07 -10.99 0.69
C HIS A 215 2.08 -10.27 -0.67
N ILE A 216 1.52 -9.06 -0.75
CA ILE A 216 1.45 -8.29 -2.00
C ILE A 216 2.83 -8.07 -2.65
N SER A 217 3.88 -7.96 -1.85
CA SER A 217 5.26 -7.85 -2.34
C SER A 217 5.73 -9.10 -3.08
N ASP A 218 5.25 -10.30 -2.71
CA ASP A 218 5.58 -11.55 -3.40
C ASP A 218 4.92 -11.59 -4.77
N ILE A 219 3.70 -11.06 -4.87
CA ILE A 219 2.96 -10.96 -6.14
C ILE A 219 3.69 -9.99 -7.09
N TYR A 220 4.09 -8.82 -6.59
CA TYR A 220 4.85 -7.86 -7.39
C TYR A 220 6.22 -8.40 -7.80
N ALA A 221 6.97 -9.01 -6.88
CA ALA A 221 8.22 -9.67 -7.21
C ALA A 221 8.02 -10.76 -8.28
N GLY A 222 6.97 -11.57 -8.15
CA GLY A 222 6.59 -12.59 -9.12
C GLY A 222 6.24 -12.03 -10.50
N TRP A 223 5.72 -10.80 -10.60
CA TRP A 223 5.57 -10.13 -11.90
C TRP A 223 6.92 -9.80 -12.51
N PHE A 224 7.89 -9.33 -11.74
CA PHE A 224 9.24 -9.01 -12.23
C PHE A 224 10.04 -10.27 -12.57
N THR A 225 9.85 -11.35 -11.83
CA THR A 225 10.38 -12.68 -12.21
C THR A 225 9.81 -13.13 -13.55
N GLN A 226 8.49 -13.06 -13.74
CA GLN A 226 7.88 -13.44 -15.02
C GLN A 226 8.31 -12.51 -16.17
N LEU A 227 8.42 -11.21 -15.93
CA LEU A 227 8.75 -10.24 -16.96
C LEU A 227 10.21 -10.30 -17.38
N PHE A 228 11.12 -10.35 -16.42
CA PHE A 228 12.56 -10.09 -16.62
C PHE A 228 13.46 -11.25 -16.18
N GLY A 229 12.90 -12.32 -15.61
CA GLY A 229 13.68 -13.44 -15.06
C GLY A 229 14.42 -13.08 -13.77
N MET A 230 14.00 -12.00 -13.10
CA MET A 230 14.66 -11.50 -11.90
C MET A 230 14.12 -12.20 -10.64
N ASP A 231 15.01 -12.78 -9.84
CA ASP A 231 14.69 -13.19 -8.48
C ASP A 231 14.99 -12.04 -7.50
N ILE A 232 13.94 -11.47 -6.91
CA ILE A 232 14.05 -10.41 -5.92
C ILE A 232 13.89 -11.08 -4.55
N PRO A 233 14.93 -11.21 -3.72
CA PRO A 233 14.83 -11.92 -2.44
C PRO A 233 13.93 -11.19 -1.44
N ALA A 234 13.30 -11.91 -0.51
CA ALA A 234 12.32 -11.36 0.44
C ALA A 234 12.82 -10.10 1.17
N ARG A 235 14.07 -10.09 1.63
CA ARG A 235 14.70 -8.91 2.28
C ARG A 235 14.71 -7.65 1.40
N ALA A 236 14.86 -7.81 0.09
CA ALA A 236 14.90 -6.70 -0.86
C ALA A 236 13.49 -6.23 -1.26
N ARG A 237 12.44 -6.94 -0.82
CA ARG A 237 11.04 -6.58 -1.03
C ARG A 237 10.49 -5.68 0.07
N PHE A 238 11.21 -5.53 1.18
CA PHE A 238 10.84 -4.57 2.21
C PHE A 238 10.77 -3.16 1.63
N PRO A 239 9.74 -2.38 2.00
CA PRO A 239 9.62 -1.02 1.54
C PRO A 239 10.74 -0.17 2.15
N VAL A 240 11.30 0.72 1.35
CA VAL A 240 12.32 1.67 1.79
C VAL A 240 11.84 3.05 1.44
N LEU A 241 12.05 4.02 2.33
CA LEU A 241 11.67 5.39 2.09
C LEU A 241 12.79 6.33 2.53
N ASP A 242 13.39 7.02 1.56
CA ASP A 242 14.43 8.00 1.81
C ASP A 242 13.77 9.35 2.14
N ILE A 243 13.77 9.73 3.42
CA ILE A 243 13.16 10.98 3.89
C ILE A 243 14.23 12.08 3.86
N GLY A 244 14.00 13.11 3.04
CA GLY A 244 14.90 14.25 2.93
C GLY A 244 15.12 14.98 4.26
N ALA A 245 16.33 15.51 4.47
CA ALA A 245 16.74 16.15 5.72
C ALA A 245 15.83 17.33 6.14
N HIS A 246 15.23 18.03 5.19
CA HIS A 246 14.30 19.12 5.48
C HIS A 246 12.97 18.63 6.07
N TRP A 247 12.45 17.47 5.62
CA TRP A 247 11.26 16.85 6.20
C TRP A 247 11.54 16.26 7.58
N MET A 248 12.73 15.69 7.78
CA MET A 248 13.17 15.27 9.12
C MET A 248 13.25 16.46 10.07
N ARG A 249 13.81 17.60 9.62
CA ARG A 249 13.83 18.82 10.42
C ARG A 249 12.43 19.31 10.77
N TYR A 250 11.53 19.35 9.78
CA TYR A 250 10.12 19.67 10.02
C TYR A 250 9.52 18.77 11.10
N ALA A 251 9.70 17.45 11.01
CA ALA A 251 9.16 16.52 12.00
C ALA A 251 9.74 16.77 13.40
N HIS A 252 11.05 17.02 13.51
CA HIS A 252 11.67 17.36 14.80
C HIS A 252 11.13 18.68 15.38
N GLU A 253 11.00 19.72 14.56
CA GLU A 253 10.42 21.01 14.98
C GLU A 253 8.98 20.85 15.45
N GLN A 254 8.17 20.04 14.76
CA GLN A 254 6.80 19.73 15.20
C GLN A 254 6.77 18.96 16.52
N PHE A 255 7.65 17.97 16.72
CA PHE A 255 7.74 17.25 17.99
C PHE A 255 8.15 18.16 19.16
N VAL A 256 9.03 19.14 18.93
CA VAL A 256 9.36 20.15 19.94
C VAL A 256 8.16 21.06 20.20
N ALA A 257 7.45 21.51 19.16
CA ALA A 257 6.26 22.36 19.30
C ALA A 257 5.12 21.66 20.06
N TRP A 258 4.98 20.34 19.90
CA TRP A 258 4.03 19.50 20.65
C TRP A 258 4.51 19.14 22.06
N GLY A 259 5.72 19.55 22.45
CA GLY A 259 6.30 19.22 23.75
C GLY A 259 6.67 17.74 23.90
N PHE A 260 6.77 17.01 22.78
CA PHE A 260 7.21 15.61 22.78
C PHE A 260 8.72 15.45 22.92
N ARG A 261 9.49 16.49 22.63
CA ARG A 261 10.94 16.56 22.84
C ARG A 261 11.35 17.93 23.33
N GLN A 262 12.47 18.01 24.05
CA GLN A 262 13.07 19.28 24.44
C GLN A 262 13.85 19.90 23.28
N ALA A 263 13.82 21.23 23.18
CA ALA A 263 14.68 21.96 22.26
C ALA A 263 16.16 21.80 22.65
N GLN A 264 17.04 21.54 21.69
CA GLN A 264 18.48 21.45 21.95
C GLN A 264 18.99 22.74 22.61
N GLY A 265 19.63 22.61 23.78
CA GLY A 265 20.25 23.72 24.50
C GLY A 265 19.43 24.31 25.66
N GLN A 266 18.20 23.85 25.90
CA GLN A 266 17.50 24.14 27.15
C GLN A 266 17.87 23.07 28.18
N GLY A 267 18.53 23.48 29.28
CA GLY A 267 18.71 22.61 30.45
C GLY A 267 17.36 22.17 31.01
N PRO A 268 17.30 21.28 32.02
CA PRO A 268 16.05 20.87 32.66
C PRO A 268 15.43 22.05 33.42
N GLY A 269 14.81 22.97 32.67
CA GLY A 269 13.97 24.04 33.17
C GLY A 269 12.60 23.47 33.56
N GLN A 270 11.85 24.25 34.33
CA GLN A 270 10.54 23.92 34.91
C GLN A 270 9.40 23.76 33.87
N GLY A 271 9.69 23.26 32.67
CA GLY A 271 8.70 22.85 31.67
C GLY A 271 8.18 21.44 31.93
N ALA A 272 6.99 21.14 31.39
CA ALA A 272 6.42 19.79 31.45
C ALA A 272 7.40 18.77 30.86
N ARG A 273 7.58 17.64 31.55
CA ARG A 273 8.42 16.53 31.09
C ARG A 273 7.86 15.98 29.77
N PRO A 274 8.69 15.69 28.76
CA PRO A 274 8.22 15.05 27.54
C PRO A 274 7.67 13.65 27.84
N PRO A 275 6.67 13.17 27.08
CA PRO A 275 6.10 11.85 27.25
C PRO A 275 7.16 10.76 27.03
N ALA A 276 7.00 9.63 27.73
CA ALA A 276 7.91 8.50 27.61
C ALA A 276 7.86 7.81 26.24
N ARG A 277 6.68 7.82 25.59
CA ARG A 277 6.44 7.23 24.27
C ARG A 277 5.49 8.10 23.46
N VAL A 278 5.60 8.07 22.14
CA VAL A 278 4.69 8.75 21.21
C VAL A 278 4.01 7.73 20.31
N VAL A 279 2.67 7.69 20.35
CA VAL A 279 1.84 6.78 19.57
C VAL A 279 1.16 7.55 18.44
N PHE A 280 1.32 7.09 17.21
CA PHE A 280 0.62 7.60 16.05
C PHE A 280 -0.67 6.82 15.81
N LEU A 281 -1.79 7.52 15.69
CA LEU A 281 -3.12 6.95 15.54
C LEU A 281 -3.72 7.37 14.21
N ASN A 282 -4.08 6.42 13.34
CA ASN A 282 -4.75 6.69 12.08
C ASN A 282 -6.08 5.93 11.97
N ALA A 283 -7.17 6.69 11.98
CA ALA A 283 -8.53 6.18 11.90
C ALA A 283 -9.09 6.15 10.47
N PHE A 284 -8.43 6.83 9.52
CA PHE A 284 -9.03 7.13 8.22
C PHE A 284 -8.51 6.25 7.10
N SER A 285 -9.44 5.68 6.33
CA SER A 285 -9.20 5.10 5.02
C SER A 285 -9.97 5.86 3.94
N LYS A 286 -9.67 5.58 2.66
CA LYS A 286 -10.41 6.14 1.52
C LYS A 286 -11.89 5.71 1.48
N CYS A 287 -12.26 4.66 2.20
CA CYS A 287 -13.62 4.14 2.26
C CYS A 287 -14.06 3.92 3.71
N ALA A 288 -15.31 4.27 4.02
CA ALA A 288 -15.86 4.27 5.36
C ALA A 288 -15.83 2.88 6.03
N GLU A 289 -15.97 1.80 5.26
CA GLU A 289 -15.96 0.42 5.77
C GLU A 289 -14.60 -0.03 6.32
N ARG A 290 -13.54 0.73 6.00
CA ARG A 290 -12.17 0.52 6.48
C ARG A 290 -11.74 1.60 7.47
N SER A 291 -12.61 2.53 7.81
CA SER A 291 -12.31 3.60 8.76
C SER A 291 -12.79 3.23 10.16
N TRP A 292 -12.16 3.82 11.16
CA TRP A 292 -12.56 3.74 12.56
C TRP A 292 -13.11 5.11 13.00
N PRO A 293 -14.23 5.16 13.74
CA PRO A 293 -14.76 6.43 14.23
C PRO A 293 -13.76 7.17 15.15
N LEU A 294 -13.71 8.51 15.07
CA LEU A 294 -12.84 9.32 15.93
C LEU A 294 -13.16 9.15 17.42
N GLU A 295 -14.41 8.89 17.76
CA GLU A 295 -14.86 8.61 19.11
C GLU A 295 -14.18 7.36 19.68
N ARG A 296 -13.82 6.39 18.83
CA ARG A 296 -13.03 5.22 19.26
C ARG A 296 -11.57 5.54 19.47
N ILE A 297 -11.00 6.46 18.70
CA ILE A 297 -9.65 6.96 18.92
C ILE A 297 -9.58 7.65 20.29
N ILE A 298 -10.54 8.50 20.61
CA ILE A 298 -10.66 9.14 21.93
C ILE A 298 -10.80 8.08 23.03
N GLY A 299 -11.69 7.10 22.84
CA GLY A 299 -11.84 5.99 23.79
C GLY A 299 -10.57 5.18 24.00
N LEU A 300 -9.80 4.95 22.93
CA LEU A 300 -8.50 4.28 22.99
C LEU A 300 -7.47 5.10 23.77
N ILE A 301 -7.32 6.39 23.45
CA ILE A 301 -6.40 7.29 24.16
C ILE A 301 -6.72 7.30 25.67
N ARG A 302 -8.01 7.42 26.03
CA ARG A 302 -8.45 7.37 27.43
C ARG A 302 -8.06 6.06 28.10
N THR A 303 -8.25 4.94 27.42
CA THR A 303 -7.98 3.61 27.98
C THR A 303 -6.47 3.38 28.13
N MET A 304 -5.67 3.78 27.13
CA MET A 304 -4.20 3.71 27.20
C MET A 304 -3.65 4.59 28.33
N ARG A 305 -4.24 5.76 28.57
CA ARG A 305 -3.83 6.64 29.68
C ARG A 305 -4.07 6.02 31.07
N CYS A 306 -5.04 5.13 31.20
CA CYS A 306 -5.30 4.40 32.44
C CYS A 306 -4.36 3.20 32.64
N ASP A 307 -3.63 2.79 31.60
CA ASP A 307 -2.68 1.68 31.65
C ASP A 307 -1.31 2.19 32.12
N PRO A 308 -0.69 1.61 33.17
CA PRO A 308 0.61 2.06 33.66
C PRO A 308 1.73 2.06 32.61
N ALA A 309 1.69 1.16 31.62
CA ALA A 309 2.70 1.09 30.57
C ALA A 309 2.57 2.22 29.53
N TRP A 310 1.39 2.84 29.43
CA TRP A 310 1.06 3.84 28.42
C TRP A 310 0.57 5.18 28.99
N GLY A 311 0.45 5.30 30.32
CA GLY A 311 -0.09 6.48 31.02
C GLY A 311 0.59 7.80 30.68
N ASP A 312 1.90 7.76 30.45
CA ASP A 312 2.75 8.91 30.09
C ASP A 312 3.01 9.03 28.57
N SER A 313 2.10 8.52 27.74
CA SER A 313 2.26 8.58 26.28
C SER A 313 1.74 9.91 25.70
N GLY A 314 2.42 10.37 24.65
CA GLY A 314 1.96 11.37 23.71
C GLY A 314 1.23 10.71 22.54
N PHE A 315 0.26 11.41 21.96
CA PHE A 315 -0.56 10.89 20.87
C PHE A 315 -0.57 11.85 19.69
N VAL A 316 -0.28 11.34 18.50
CA VAL A 316 -0.47 12.05 17.22
C VAL A 316 -1.64 11.40 16.51
N VAL A 317 -2.71 12.15 16.25
CA VAL A 317 -3.89 11.65 15.55
C VAL A 317 -3.88 12.17 14.13
N ASN A 318 -3.70 11.28 13.16
CA ASN A 318 -3.80 11.61 11.75
C ASN A 318 -5.24 11.92 11.37
N VAL A 319 -5.46 13.05 10.71
CA VAL A 319 -6.75 13.49 10.21
C VAL A 319 -6.61 13.92 8.77
N VAL A 320 -7.53 13.48 7.91
CA VAL A 320 -7.58 13.96 6.54
C VAL A 320 -8.02 15.43 6.50
N PRO A 321 -7.53 16.26 5.56
CA PRO A 321 -7.87 17.68 5.50
C PRO A 321 -9.37 18.00 5.58
N GLU A 322 -10.20 17.15 4.99
CA GLU A 322 -11.66 17.33 4.95
C GLU A 322 -12.33 17.14 6.32
N GLU A 323 -11.74 16.36 7.23
CA GLU A 323 -12.29 16.06 8.56
C GLU A 323 -11.62 16.86 9.68
N LEU A 324 -10.60 17.67 9.38
CA LEU A 324 -9.80 18.44 10.36
C LEU A 324 -10.65 19.34 11.25
N ALA A 325 -11.62 20.06 10.68
CA ALA A 325 -12.50 20.96 11.43
C ALA A 325 -13.37 20.19 12.45
N ARG A 326 -13.95 19.06 12.02
CA ARG A 326 -14.76 18.20 12.90
C ARG A 326 -13.89 17.57 13.99
N ALA A 327 -12.72 17.04 13.63
CA ALA A 327 -11.81 16.42 14.58
C ALA A 327 -11.35 17.43 15.64
N ARG A 328 -11.05 18.68 15.25
CA ARG A 328 -10.66 19.73 16.21
C ARG A 328 -11.75 20.01 17.22
N ALA A 329 -12.98 20.26 16.76
CA ALA A 329 -14.12 20.45 17.67
C ALA A 329 -14.33 19.26 18.63
N LEU A 330 -14.16 18.03 18.14
CA LEU A 330 -14.32 16.82 18.95
C LEU A 330 -13.21 16.70 20.02
N PHE A 331 -11.94 16.90 19.64
CA PHE A 331 -10.80 16.74 20.55
C PHE A 331 -10.67 17.89 21.55
N ASP A 332 -10.99 19.12 21.14
CA ASP A 332 -10.98 20.30 22.02
C ASP A 332 -12.01 20.13 23.16
N ALA A 333 -13.16 19.52 22.87
CA ALA A 333 -14.20 19.24 23.87
C ALA A 333 -13.76 18.19 24.91
N GLU A 334 -12.85 17.27 24.54
CA GLU A 334 -12.42 16.17 25.42
C GLU A 334 -11.20 16.51 26.27
N GLY A 335 -10.43 17.55 25.91
CA GLY A 335 -9.31 18.05 26.72
C GLY A 335 -8.19 17.03 26.96
N LEU A 336 -7.92 16.16 25.98
CA LEU A 336 -6.92 15.09 26.12
C LEU A 336 -5.50 15.68 26.16
N ALA A 337 -4.79 15.51 27.27
CA ALA A 337 -3.39 15.94 27.40
C ALA A 337 -2.50 15.31 26.32
N HIS A 338 -1.38 15.96 25.98
CA HIS A 338 -0.35 15.46 25.07
C HIS A 338 -0.90 14.80 23.79
N THR A 339 -1.99 15.33 23.25
CA THR A 339 -2.70 14.77 22.08
C THR A 339 -2.78 15.85 21.02
N HIS A 340 -2.21 15.57 19.84
CA HIS A 340 -2.09 16.53 18.76
C HIS A 340 -2.70 15.97 17.47
N LEU A 341 -3.54 16.77 16.80
CA LEU A 341 -4.04 16.45 15.47
C LEU A 341 -2.97 16.78 14.42
N PHE A 342 -2.79 15.89 13.46
CA PHE A 342 -1.82 16.04 12.37
C PHE A 342 -2.47 15.77 11.01
N SER A 343 -2.07 16.54 10.00
CA SER A 343 -2.41 16.33 8.60
C SER A 343 -1.20 16.74 7.74
N ALA A 344 -0.84 15.91 6.76
CA ALA A 344 0.18 16.25 5.77
C ALA A 344 -0.42 17.13 4.67
N GLU A 345 -0.44 18.44 4.90
CA GLU A 345 -1.09 19.41 4.02
C GLU A 345 -0.19 19.90 2.89
N ASP A 346 1.13 19.96 3.11
CA ASP A 346 2.07 20.55 2.15
C ASP A 346 2.65 19.50 1.21
N ASN A 347 3.13 18.39 1.76
CA ASN A 347 3.84 17.37 1.01
C ASN A 347 3.70 15.99 1.64
N PHE A 348 3.71 14.96 0.80
CA PHE A 348 3.71 13.56 1.20
C PHE A 348 4.70 13.24 2.34
N PHE A 349 5.95 13.71 2.26
CA PHE A 349 7.02 13.31 3.18
C PHE A 349 6.86 13.85 4.61
N GLN A 350 5.93 14.77 4.87
CA GLN A 350 5.59 15.19 6.24
C GLN A 350 5.08 14.01 7.07
N LEU A 351 4.21 13.17 6.49
CA LEU A 351 3.64 12.01 7.17
C LEU A 351 4.71 10.99 7.59
N PRO A 352 5.52 10.40 6.69
CA PRO A 352 6.53 9.42 7.07
C PRO A 352 7.62 10.02 7.98
N ALA A 353 7.95 11.30 7.85
CA ALA A 353 8.88 11.96 8.76
C ALA A 353 8.32 11.98 10.20
N ILE A 354 7.04 12.31 10.37
CA ILE A 354 6.37 12.23 11.68
C ILE A 354 6.29 10.79 12.18
N LEU A 355 5.91 9.84 11.32
CA LEU A 355 5.86 8.41 11.68
C LEU A 355 7.21 7.93 12.24
N SER A 356 8.33 8.28 11.58
CA SER A 356 9.68 7.83 11.96
C SER A 356 10.14 8.26 13.35
N LEU A 357 9.45 9.24 13.97
CA LEU A 357 9.76 9.72 15.32
C LEU A 357 8.82 9.12 16.40
N CYS A 358 7.82 8.34 15.99
CA CYS A 358 6.90 7.65 16.90
C CYS A 358 7.41 6.27 17.30
N ASP A 359 6.97 5.79 18.47
CA ASP A 359 7.34 4.49 19.02
C ASP A 359 6.37 3.37 18.62
N LEU A 360 5.15 3.75 18.19
CA LEU A 360 4.11 2.82 17.78
C LEU A 360 3.14 3.50 16.80
N VAL A 361 2.70 2.76 15.79
CA VAL A 361 1.61 3.18 14.89
C VAL A 361 0.41 2.24 15.08
N ILE A 362 -0.75 2.81 15.40
CA ILE A 362 -2.02 2.09 15.38
C ILE A 362 -2.84 2.64 14.23
N SER A 363 -3.08 1.81 13.21
CA SER A 363 -3.68 2.27 11.96
C SER A 363 -4.67 1.27 11.39
N VAL A 364 -5.76 1.78 10.82
CA VAL A 364 -6.64 0.98 9.97
C VAL A 364 -5.96 0.62 8.63
N GLU A 365 -6.49 -0.39 7.92
CA GLU A 365 -5.99 -0.90 6.62
C GLU A 365 -5.84 0.21 5.55
N THR A 366 -4.65 0.82 5.48
CA THR A 366 -4.34 2.05 4.73
C THR A 366 -2.87 2.13 4.37
N ALA A 367 -2.50 3.12 3.54
CA ALA A 367 -1.09 3.40 3.24
C ALA A 367 -0.24 3.74 4.47
N VAL A 368 -0.80 4.38 5.52
CA VAL A 368 -0.08 4.70 6.75
C VAL A 368 0.53 3.46 7.39
N MET A 369 -0.24 2.36 7.41
CA MET A 369 0.20 1.08 7.93
C MET A 369 1.45 0.57 7.20
N HIS A 370 1.47 0.65 5.87
CA HIS A 370 2.62 0.21 5.07
C HIS A 370 3.83 1.15 5.17
N LEU A 371 3.59 2.46 5.33
CA LEU A 371 4.65 3.44 5.51
C LEU A 371 5.36 3.28 6.84
N ALA A 372 4.65 2.88 7.90
CA ALA A 372 5.26 2.59 9.19
C ALA A 372 6.35 1.50 9.07
N ASN A 373 6.10 0.43 8.31
CA ASN A 373 7.12 -0.58 8.01
C ASN A 373 8.31 -0.01 7.21
N ALA A 374 8.07 0.96 6.33
CA ALA A 374 9.13 1.61 5.55
C ALA A 374 10.05 2.50 6.41
N VAL A 375 9.54 2.98 7.55
CA VAL A 375 10.31 3.75 8.54
C VAL A 375 10.63 2.93 9.79
N HIS A 376 10.43 1.62 9.75
CA HIS A 376 10.75 0.66 10.81
C HIS A 376 10.09 0.94 12.17
N VAL A 377 8.84 1.42 12.15
CA VAL A 377 8.07 1.65 13.38
C VAL A 377 7.06 0.51 13.58
N PRO A 378 6.96 -0.06 14.80
CA PRO A 378 5.99 -1.11 15.10
C PRO A 378 4.55 -0.72 14.77
N VAL A 379 3.74 -1.68 14.33
CA VAL A 379 2.38 -1.44 13.84
C VAL A 379 1.36 -2.34 14.53
N ILE A 380 0.26 -1.76 15.02
CA ILE A 380 -1.00 -2.47 15.25
C ILE A 380 -1.96 -2.13 14.11
N ALA A 381 -2.20 -3.10 13.24
CA ALA A 381 -3.00 -2.97 12.03
C ALA A 381 -4.44 -3.43 12.27
N LEU A 382 -5.42 -2.54 12.09
CA LEU A 382 -6.84 -2.85 12.20
C LEU A 382 -7.41 -3.14 10.80
N MET A 383 -7.66 -4.41 10.51
CA MET A 383 -7.92 -4.88 9.14
C MET A 383 -9.25 -5.60 8.99
N ARG A 384 -9.75 -5.63 7.74
CA ARG A 384 -10.82 -6.56 7.35
C ARG A 384 -10.20 -7.88 6.94
N GLN A 385 -10.98 -8.96 6.95
CA GLN A 385 -10.52 -10.27 6.46
C GLN A 385 -10.50 -10.38 4.91
N LYS A 386 -10.80 -9.31 4.18
CA LYS A 386 -11.01 -9.37 2.72
C LYS A 386 -9.73 -9.43 1.91
N ASN A 387 -8.68 -8.73 2.34
CA ASN A 387 -7.42 -8.65 1.59
C ASN A 387 -6.23 -8.94 2.53
N PRO A 388 -6.08 -10.19 3.01
CA PRO A 388 -5.00 -10.55 3.94
C PRO A 388 -3.60 -10.38 3.33
N GLU A 389 -3.47 -10.37 2.00
CA GLU A 389 -2.19 -10.14 1.31
C GLU A 389 -1.61 -8.73 1.55
N TRP A 390 -2.44 -7.81 2.06
CA TRP A 390 -2.07 -6.43 2.42
C TRP A 390 -1.74 -6.28 3.91
N ALA A 391 -1.55 -7.37 4.66
CA ALA A 391 -1.00 -7.25 6.01
C ALA A 391 0.38 -6.54 5.98
N PRO A 392 0.81 -5.91 7.08
CA PRO A 392 2.18 -5.41 7.21
C PRO A 392 3.20 -6.51 6.86
N ILE A 393 4.23 -6.17 6.09
CA ILE A 393 5.25 -7.13 5.66
C ILE A 393 6.15 -7.58 6.82
N ASP A 394 6.36 -6.68 7.80
CA ASP A 394 7.16 -6.92 9.00
C ASP A 394 6.30 -7.59 10.06
N LYS A 395 6.20 -8.92 9.99
CA LYS A 395 5.38 -9.70 10.91
C LYS A 395 5.94 -9.73 12.33
N ASP A 396 7.23 -9.48 12.49
CA ASP A 396 7.90 -9.54 13.79
C ASP A 396 7.65 -8.25 14.57
N ASN A 397 7.56 -7.11 13.88
CA ASN A 397 7.24 -5.81 14.49
C ASN A 397 5.78 -5.36 14.28
N SER A 398 4.90 -6.22 13.76
CA SER A 398 3.51 -5.84 13.50
C SER A 398 2.50 -6.86 14.02
N ILE A 399 1.42 -6.35 14.60
CA ILE A 399 0.29 -7.16 15.07
C ILE A 399 -0.94 -6.79 14.25
N VAL A 400 -1.61 -7.79 13.69
CA VAL A 400 -2.83 -7.61 12.90
C VAL A 400 -4.05 -8.01 13.73
N ILE A 401 -4.97 -7.07 13.91
CA ILE A 401 -6.30 -7.31 14.49
C ILE A 401 -7.31 -7.28 13.35
N THR A 402 -7.97 -8.42 13.11
CA THR A 402 -9.01 -8.51 12.08
C THR A 402 -10.40 -8.39 12.69
N ALA A 403 -11.31 -7.72 11.98
CA ALA A 403 -12.73 -7.78 12.32
C ALA A 403 -13.22 -9.25 12.36
N ALA A 404 -14.12 -9.57 13.29
CA ALA A 404 -14.53 -10.94 13.59
C ALA A 404 -15.21 -11.64 12.39
N GLY A 405 -16.15 -10.96 11.74
CA GLY A 405 -16.81 -11.44 10.53
C GLY A 405 -16.08 -11.04 9.25
N ARG A 406 -16.13 -11.91 8.24
CA ARG A 406 -15.50 -11.64 6.93
C ARG A 406 -16.02 -10.39 6.22
N ASP A 407 -17.30 -10.09 6.40
CA ASP A 407 -17.94 -8.91 5.79
C ASP A 407 -18.03 -7.72 6.74
N ASP A 408 -17.59 -7.89 7.99
CA ASP A 408 -17.58 -6.81 8.97
C ASP A 408 -16.65 -5.68 8.53
N TRP A 409 -16.98 -4.49 9.03
CA TRP A 409 -16.20 -3.28 8.83
C TRP A 409 -15.18 -3.16 9.96
N VAL A 410 -14.16 -2.32 9.76
CA VAL A 410 -13.10 -2.11 10.77
C VAL A 410 -13.68 -1.51 12.06
N ASP A 411 -14.80 -0.80 11.97
CA ASP A 411 -15.59 -0.34 13.11
C ASP A 411 -16.20 -1.46 13.98
N ARG A 412 -15.95 -2.75 13.71
CA ARG A 412 -16.31 -3.82 14.64
C ARG A 412 -15.19 -4.19 15.61
N ILE A 413 -13.96 -3.79 15.32
CA ILE A 413 -12.82 -3.97 16.23
C ILE A 413 -12.93 -2.95 17.36
N GLY A 414 -13.10 -3.41 18.60
CA GLY A 414 -13.28 -2.57 19.79
C GLY A 414 -11.97 -2.03 20.35
N VAL A 415 -12.07 -1.02 21.22
CA VAL A 415 -10.91 -0.48 21.96
C VAL A 415 -10.23 -1.57 22.79
N GLN A 416 -11.02 -2.46 23.41
CA GLN A 416 -10.49 -3.55 24.23
C GLN A 416 -9.70 -4.58 23.42
N ASP A 417 -10.03 -4.79 22.14
CA ASP A 417 -9.24 -5.67 21.28
C ASP A 417 -7.83 -5.11 21.07
N VAL A 418 -7.71 -3.79 20.92
CA VAL A 418 -6.41 -3.08 20.81
C VAL A 418 -5.66 -3.13 22.13
N MET A 419 -6.32 -2.87 23.25
CA MET A 419 -5.70 -2.92 24.58
C MET A 419 -5.21 -4.33 24.94
N ALA A 420 -5.94 -5.37 24.56
CA ALA A 420 -5.54 -6.76 24.78
C ALA A 420 -4.22 -7.11 24.09
N VAL A 421 -3.97 -6.50 22.92
CA VAL A 421 -2.70 -6.64 22.19
C VAL A 421 -1.60 -5.80 22.85
N LEU A 422 -1.90 -4.57 23.25
CA LEU A 422 -0.93 -3.68 23.92
C LEU A 422 -0.44 -4.21 25.27
N ALA A 423 -1.25 -5.04 25.94
CA ALA A 423 -0.89 -5.70 27.19
C ALA A 423 0.06 -6.89 27.00
N GLN A 424 0.23 -7.40 25.78
CA GLN A 424 1.18 -8.45 25.50
C GLN A 424 2.60 -7.85 25.55
N PRO A 425 3.57 -8.51 26.21
CA PRO A 425 4.95 -8.07 26.12
C PRO A 425 5.34 -8.08 24.64
N VAL A 426 5.73 -6.93 24.10
CA VAL A 426 6.48 -6.88 22.85
C VAL A 426 7.73 -7.70 23.13
N ALA A 427 7.97 -8.74 22.33
CA ALA A 427 9.17 -9.54 22.49
C ALA A 427 10.36 -8.61 22.28
N ASP A 428 11.05 -8.23 23.37
CA ASP A 428 12.27 -7.43 23.31
C ASP A 428 13.30 -8.27 22.55
N HIS A 429 13.53 -7.91 21.29
CA HIS A 429 14.59 -8.47 20.46
C HIS A 429 15.69 -7.42 20.32
N ALA A 430 16.69 -7.56 21.20
CA ALA A 430 17.93 -6.80 21.22
C ALA A 430 18.79 -7.01 19.96
#